data_AF-A0A9P5K4W0-F1
#
_entry.id   AF-A0A9P5K4W0-F1
#
_cell.length_a   1.000
_cell.length_b   1.000
_cell.length_c   1.000
_cell.angle_alpha   90.00
_cell.angle_beta   90.00
_cell.angle_gamma   90.00
#
_symmetry.space_group_name_H-M   'P 1'
#
loop_
_entity.id
_entity.type
_entity.pdbx_description
1 polymer ?
#
loop_
_entity_poly.entity_id
_entity_poly.type
_entity_poly.pdbx_seq_one_letter_code
_entity_poly.pdbx_strand_id
1 'polypeptide(L)'
;MRGVRAILEGWTVRIRESDLAAMTHGIPMIGALEANTRPSLEGTRLPRDTFDALSHLRSLYRSQQHPIPNRADYDAMISSLERSCIGLANVGLQVEVSACLLWTYSIPESVIDDLRRTEPHALVLLAYLNVFIAVLDKDYWFFRGWSSQLLAYINSHFKEDHRFDEWLTWPRGNT
;
A
#
# COMPACT_ATOMS: atom_id res chain seq x y z
N MET A 1 10.85 4.52 7.47
CA MET A 1 9.71 5.19 8.14
C MET A 1 9.51 4.80 9.61
N ARG A 2 10.02 3.66 10.11
CA ARG A 2 9.90 3.29 11.54
C ARG A 2 10.54 4.30 12.51
N GLY A 3 11.66 4.94 12.16
CA GLY A 3 12.23 6.03 12.95
C GLY A 3 11.30 7.25 13.06
N VAL A 4 10.62 7.61 11.97
CA VAL A 4 9.61 8.67 11.96
C VAL A 4 8.38 8.25 12.77
N ARG A 5 7.95 6.99 12.69
CA ARG A 5 6.87 6.43 13.52
C ARG A 5 7.17 6.55 15.01
N ALA A 6 8.33 6.07 15.46
CA ALA A 6 8.73 6.09 16.86
C ALA A 6 8.80 7.52 17.42
N ILE A 7 9.19 8.49 16.58
CA ILE A 7 9.13 9.91 16.92
C ILE A 7 7.67 10.37 16.97
N LEU A 8 6.87 10.16 15.92
CA LEU A 8 5.50 10.69 15.87
C LEU A 8 4.57 10.09 16.94
N GLU A 9 4.68 8.81 17.26
CA GLU A 9 3.83 8.15 18.28
C GLU A 9 3.96 8.77 19.67
N GLY A 10 5.14 9.30 20.02
CA GLY A 10 5.35 9.99 21.29
C GLY A 10 4.73 11.38 21.37
N TRP A 11 4.35 11.96 20.22
CA TRP A 11 3.92 13.36 20.11
C TRP A 11 2.51 13.52 19.50
N THR A 12 1.91 12.48 18.93
CA THR A 12 0.62 12.53 18.25
C THR A 12 -0.50 13.10 19.12
N VAL A 13 -0.56 12.71 20.41
CA VAL A 13 -1.56 13.25 21.35
C VAL A 13 -1.31 14.74 21.62
N ARG A 14 -0.05 15.14 21.81
CA ARG A 14 0.33 16.53 22.13
C ARG A 14 0.20 17.48 20.96
N ILE A 15 0.44 17.00 19.73
CA ILE A 15 0.28 17.81 18.51
C ILE A 15 -1.22 18.08 18.27
N ARG A 16 -2.08 17.09 18.51
CA ARG A 16 -3.54 17.21 18.37
C ARG A 16 -4.17 18.20 19.35
N GLU A 17 -3.53 18.45 20.49
CA GLU A 17 -3.96 19.42 21.50
C GLU A 17 -3.32 20.80 21.30
N SER A 18 -2.47 20.99 20.29
CA SER A 18 -1.74 22.24 20.03
C SER A 18 -2.33 23.01 18.85
N ASP A 19 -1.85 24.24 18.62
CA ASP A 19 -2.19 25.04 17.44
C ASP A 19 -1.77 24.36 16.11
N LEU A 20 -0.95 23.31 16.16
CA LEU A 20 -0.59 22.47 15.03
C LEU A 20 -1.60 21.35 14.75
N ALA A 21 -2.71 21.27 15.50
CA ALA A 21 -3.76 20.27 15.30
C ALA A 21 -4.26 20.24 13.84
N ALA A 22 -4.37 21.42 13.19
CA ALA A 22 -4.70 21.55 11.76
C ALA A 22 -3.76 20.76 10.84
N MET A 23 -2.47 20.64 11.18
CA MET A 23 -1.51 19.84 10.42
C MET A 23 -1.73 18.32 10.60
N THR A 24 -2.48 17.91 11.61
CA THR A 24 -2.90 16.51 11.80
C THR A 24 -4.28 16.23 11.21
N HIS A 25 -5.08 17.26 10.93
CA HIS A 25 -6.42 17.16 10.36
C HIS A 25 -6.44 16.90 8.84
N GLY A 26 -5.32 17.11 8.14
CA GLY A 26 -5.16 16.61 6.77
C GLY A 26 -5.19 15.09 6.71
N ILE A 27 -4.61 14.43 7.71
CA ILE A 27 -4.48 12.98 7.74
C ILE A 27 -5.88 12.34 7.88
N PRO A 28 -6.45 11.72 6.82
CA PRO A 28 -7.77 11.10 6.87
C PRO A 28 -7.71 9.75 7.61
N MET A 29 -6.70 9.58 8.48
CA MET A 29 -6.29 8.34 9.09
C MET A 29 -7.39 7.72 9.92
N ILE A 30 -8.26 8.49 10.57
CA ILE A 30 -9.22 7.91 11.51
C ILE A 30 -10.54 7.54 10.81
N GLY A 31 -11.09 8.43 9.98
CA GLY A 31 -12.36 8.16 9.28
C GLY A 31 -12.27 7.07 8.21
N ALA A 32 -11.13 6.96 7.52
CA ALA A 32 -10.91 5.90 6.52
C ALA A 32 -10.69 4.52 7.16
N LEU A 33 -10.20 4.46 8.41
CA LEU A 33 -10.03 3.21 9.15
C LEU A 33 -11.36 2.64 9.66
N GLU A 34 -12.41 3.46 9.76
CA GLU A 34 -13.74 3.08 10.27
C GLU A 34 -14.77 2.80 9.16
N ALA A 35 -14.46 3.15 7.91
CA ALA A 35 -15.35 2.98 6.77
C ALA A 35 -15.43 1.49 6.34
N ASN A 36 -16.55 0.85 6.64
CA ASN A 36 -16.81 -0.56 6.28
C ASN A 36 -17.33 -0.78 4.85
N THR A 37 -17.53 0.30 4.08
CA THR A 37 -18.11 0.24 2.72
C THR A 37 -17.08 0.70 1.70
N ARG A 38 -16.94 -0.04 0.59
CA ARG A 38 -16.07 0.34 -0.53
C ARG A 38 -16.66 1.56 -1.25
N PRO A 39 -16.00 2.74 -1.24
CA PRO A 39 -16.47 3.90 -1.97
C PRO A 39 -16.22 3.75 -3.48
N SER A 40 -16.87 4.60 -4.28
CA SER A 40 -16.54 4.72 -5.70
C SER A 40 -15.11 5.25 -5.86
N LEU A 41 -14.37 4.72 -6.84
CA LEU A 41 -13.06 5.23 -7.24
C LEU A 41 -13.16 6.27 -8.37
N GLU A 42 -14.37 6.63 -8.80
CA GLU A 42 -14.58 7.71 -9.75
C GLU A 42 -14.06 9.05 -9.19
N GLY A 43 -13.33 9.80 -10.02
CA GLY A 43 -12.71 11.05 -9.59
C GLY A 43 -11.43 10.88 -8.76
N THR A 44 -10.94 9.65 -8.56
CA THR A 44 -9.63 9.37 -7.97
C THR A 44 -8.57 9.14 -9.05
N ARG A 45 -7.30 9.12 -8.64
CA ARG A 45 -6.17 8.73 -9.49
C ARG A 45 -5.87 7.23 -9.48
N LEU A 46 -6.58 6.46 -8.64
CA LEU A 46 -6.40 5.01 -8.55
C LEU A 46 -7.08 4.29 -9.73
N PRO A 47 -6.57 3.13 -10.16
CA PRO A 47 -7.27 2.26 -11.08
C PRO A 47 -8.66 1.88 -10.56
N ARG A 48 -9.66 1.87 -11.42
CA ARG A 48 -11.07 1.63 -11.03
C ARG A 48 -11.31 0.23 -10.47
N ASP A 49 -10.46 -0.72 -10.84
CA ASP A 49 -10.50 -2.13 -10.44
C ASP A 49 -9.63 -2.43 -9.20
N THR A 50 -9.10 -1.40 -8.50
CA THR A 50 -8.18 -1.60 -7.35
C THR A 50 -8.75 -2.54 -6.28
N PHE A 51 -10.02 -2.39 -5.90
CA PHE A 51 -10.63 -3.28 -4.89
C PHE A 51 -10.76 -4.73 -5.38
N ASP A 52 -11.04 -4.92 -6.66
CA ASP A 52 -11.17 -6.25 -7.26
C ASP A 52 -9.78 -6.90 -7.36
N ALA A 53 -8.76 -6.13 -7.74
CA ALA A 53 -7.37 -6.58 -7.76
C ALA A 53 -6.87 -7.01 -6.37
N LEU A 54 -7.16 -6.25 -5.32
CA LEU A 54 -6.81 -6.62 -3.94
C LEU A 54 -7.59 -7.86 -3.45
N SER A 55 -8.85 -8.00 -3.85
CA SER A 55 -9.66 -9.18 -3.55
C SER A 55 -9.13 -10.43 -4.26
N HIS A 56 -8.75 -10.27 -5.53
CA HIS A 56 -8.14 -11.33 -6.34
C HIS A 56 -6.78 -11.73 -5.77
N LEU A 57 -5.93 -10.76 -5.41
CA LEU A 57 -4.66 -11.02 -4.74
C LEU A 57 -4.87 -11.86 -3.47
N ARG A 58 -5.79 -11.46 -2.60
CA ARG A 58 -6.13 -12.22 -1.39
C ARG A 58 -6.54 -13.67 -1.70
N SER A 59 -7.29 -13.87 -2.78
CA SER A 59 -7.65 -15.20 -3.27
C SER A 59 -6.40 -16.00 -3.69
N LEU A 60 -5.48 -15.40 -4.44
CA LEU A 60 -4.24 -16.05 -4.89
C LEU A 60 -3.36 -16.52 -3.71
N TYR A 61 -3.21 -15.70 -2.66
CA TYR A 61 -2.49 -16.11 -1.44
C TYR A 61 -3.17 -17.28 -0.72
N ARG A 62 -4.50 -17.37 -0.78
CA ARG A 62 -5.28 -18.41 -0.10
C ARG A 62 -5.38 -19.71 -0.88
N SER A 63 -5.38 -19.63 -2.21
CA SER A 63 -5.52 -20.79 -3.11
C SER A 63 -4.20 -21.50 -3.42
N GLN A 64 -3.10 -21.13 -2.75
CA GLN A 64 -1.82 -21.80 -2.95
C GLN A 64 -1.86 -23.26 -2.54
N GLN A 65 -1.30 -24.12 -3.40
CA GLN A 65 -1.19 -25.55 -3.16
C GLN A 65 -0.34 -25.86 -1.92
N HIS A 66 0.70 -25.06 -1.68
CA HIS A 66 1.51 -25.11 -0.46
C HIS A 66 1.21 -23.86 0.39
N PRO A 67 0.90 -24.01 1.69
CA PRO A 67 0.63 -22.87 2.55
C PRO A 67 1.81 -21.89 2.59
N ILE A 68 1.53 -20.63 2.30
CA ILE A 68 2.52 -19.55 2.42
C ILE A 68 2.79 -19.33 3.93
N PRO A 69 4.07 -19.31 4.36
CA PRO A 69 4.43 -18.89 5.72
C PRO A 69 3.88 -17.50 6.05
N ASN A 70 3.49 -17.25 7.30
CA ASN A 70 3.00 -15.93 7.74
C ASN A 70 1.82 -15.37 6.92
N ARG A 71 1.00 -16.22 6.26
CA ARG A 71 -0.15 -15.81 5.44
C ARG A 71 -1.08 -14.80 6.13
N ALA A 72 -1.29 -14.94 7.44
CA ALA A 72 -2.13 -14.01 8.20
C ALA A 72 -1.60 -12.57 8.17
N ASP A 73 -0.28 -12.41 8.16
CA ASP A 73 0.38 -11.10 8.08
C ASP A 73 0.23 -10.51 6.67
N TYR A 74 0.34 -11.33 5.62
CA TYR A 74 0.03 -10.91 4.25
C TYR A 74 -1.45 -10.47 4.11
N ASP A 75 -2.40 -11.22 4.65
CA ASP A 75 -3.83 -10.85 4.68
C ASP A 75 -4.05 -9.51 5.41
N ALA A 76 -3.33 -9.28 6.51
CA ALA A 76 -3.37 -8.01 7.24
C ALA A 76 -2.83 -6.84 6.39
N MET A 77 -1.76 -7.07 5.62
CA MET A 77 -1.21 -6.06 4.71
C MET A 77 -2.12 -5.74 3.53
N ILE A 78 -2.77 -6.74 2.94
CA ILE A 78 -3.78 -6.52 1.89
C ILE A 78 -4.93 -5.68 2.46
N SER A 79 -5.41 -6.01 3.67
CA SER A 79 -6.45 -5.24 4.35
C SER A 79 -6.01 -3.80 4.65
N SER A 80 -4.71 -3.58 4.88
CA SER A 80 -4.12 -2.25 5.03
C SER A 80 -4.13 -1.45 3.71
N LEU A 81 -3.82 -2.10 2.57
CA LEU A 81 -3.94 -1.47 1.25
C LEU A 81 -5.39 -1.12 0.91
N GLU A 82 -6.35 -1.97 1.25
CA GLU A 82 -7.78 -1.66 1.06
C GLU A 82 -8.19 -0.41 1.87
N ARG A 83 -7.71 -0.29 3.11
CA ARG A 83 -7.94 0.91 3.93
C ARG A 83 -7.29 2.17 3.34
N SER A 84 -6.06 2.06 2.82
CA SER A 84 -5.43 3.16 2.08
C SER A 84 -6.22 3.54 0.83
N CYS A 85 -6.77 2.57 0.10
CA CYS A 85 -7.63 2.80 -1.08
C CYS A 85 -8.90 3.58 -0.69
N ILE A 86 -9.58 3.16 0.37
CA ILE A 86 -10.76 3.87 0.91
C ILE A 86 -10.41 5.30 1.32
N GLY A 87 -9.28 5.48 2.01
CA GLY A 87 -8.80 6.81 2.40
C GLY A 87 -8.56 7.71 1.20
N LEU A 88 -7.86 7.22 0.18
CA LEU A 88 -7.62 7.95 -1.05
C LEU A 88 -8.91 8.29 -1.80
N ALA A 89 -9.87 7.37 -1.83
CA ALA A 89 -11.16 7.60 -2.47
C ALA A 89 -11.99 8.69 -1.78
N ASN A 90 -11.95 8.75 -0.45
CA ASN A 90 -12.68 9.75 0.31
C ASN A 90 -12.08 11.16 0.19
N VAL A 91 -10.79 11.28 -0.12
CA VAL A 91 -10.13 12.59 -0.35
C VAL A 91 -10.21 13.03 -1.81
N GLY A 92 -10.40 12.10 -2.75
CA GLY A 92 -10.52 12.40 -4.18
C GLY A 92 -9.19 12.77 -4.83
N LEU A 93 -9.12 13.93 -5.50
CA LEU A 93 -7.92 14.35 -6.26
C LEU A 93 -6.78 14.94 -5.39
N GLN A 94 -7.05 15.29 -4.13
CA GLN A 94 -6.02 15.78 -3.21
C GLN A 94 -5.33 14.58 -2.55
N VAL A 95 -4.52 13.86 -3.31
CA VAL A 95 -3.86 12.64 -2.82
C VAL A 95 -2.92 12.97 -1.67
N GLU A 96 -3.32 12.69 -0.44
CA GLU A 96 -2.39 12.83 0.67
C GLU A 96 -1.35 11.72 0.67
N VAL A 97 -0.08 12.12 0.61
CA VAL A 97 1.09 11.23 0.77
C VAL A 97 0.96 10.35 2.02
N SER A 98 0.36 10.90 3.09
CA SER A 98 0.11 10.21 4.35
C SER A 98 -0.76 8.94 4.17
N ALA A 99 -1.77 8.99 3.29
CA ALA A 99 -2.70 7.89 3.05
C ALA A 99 -2.04 6.70 2.32
N CYS A 100 -1.13 6.98 1.39
CA CYS A 100 -0.32 5.94 0.73
C CYS A 100 0.74 5.36 1.67
N LEU A 101 1.37 6.21 2.49
CA LEU A 101 2.45 5.80 3.37
C LEU A 101 1.97 5.12 4.66
N LEU A 102 0.69 5.27 5.02
CA LEU A 102 0.07 4.63 6.18
C LEU A 102 0.37 3.12 6.23
N TRP A 103 0.33 2.47 5.06
CA TRP A 103 0.67 1.06 4.91
C TRP A 103 2.06 0.72 5.47
N THR A 104 3.06 1.59 5.28
CA THR A 104 4.44 1.37 5.72
C THR A 104 4.61 1.42 7.24
N TYR A 105 3.67 2.04 7.96
CA TYR A 105 3.71 2.10 9.41
C TYR A 105 3.29 0.77 10.03
N SER A 106 2.41 0.01 9.38
CA SER A 106 1.77 -1.18 9.95
C SER A 106 2.34 -2.52 9.50
N ILE A 107 3.49 -2.53 8.81
CA ILE A 107 4.09 -3.78 8.29
C ILE A 107 4.53 -4.70 9.46
N PRO A 108 3.99 -5.93 9.56
CA PRO A 108 4.44 -6.97 10.47
C PRO A 108 5.93 -7.29 10.27
N GLU A 109 6.61 -7.69 11.34
CA GLU A 109 8.04 -7.99 11.28
C GLU A 109 8.38 -9.15 10.34
N SER A 110 7.53 -10.18 10.32
CA SER A 110 7.59 -11.30 9.37
C SER A 110 7.64 -10.85 7.91
N VAL A 111 6.73 -9.95 7.51
CA VAL A 111 6.67 -9.42 6.15
C VAL A 111 7.90 -8.55 5.84
N ILE A 112 8.45 -7.84 6.82
CA ILE A 112 9.70 -7.10 6.62
C ILE A 112 10.88 -8.03 6.38
N ASP A 113 10.98 -9.11 7.16
CA ASP A 113 12.04 -10.09 6.98
C ASP A 113 11.91 -10.80 5.62
N ASP A 114 10.68 -11.11 5.19
CA ASP A 114 10.40 -11.65 3.87
C ASP A 114 10.78 -10.64 2.76
N LEU A 115 10.48 -9.34 2.93
CA LEU A 115 10.91 -8.28 2.01
C LEU A 115 12.45 -8.16 1.94
N ARG A 116 13.14 -8.24 3.08
CA ARG A 116 14.61 -8.20 3.13
C ARG A 116 15.25 -9.40 2.44
N ARG A 117 14.61 -10.56 2.53
CA ARG A 117 15.01 -11.80 1.85
C ARG A 117 14.57 -11.85 0.39
N THR A 118 13.88 -10.80 -0.09
CA THR A 118 13.32 -10.74 -1.45
C THR A 118 12.41 -11.93 -1.76
N GLU A 119 11.65 -12.37 -0.75
CA GLU A 119 10.69 -13.46 -0.92
C GLU A 119 9.66 -13.10 -1.99
N PRO A 120 9.37 -14.00 -2.95
CA PRO A 120 8.48 -13.74 -4.08
C PRO A 120 7.13 -13.15 -3.66
N HIS A 121 6.48 -13.74 -2.65
CA HIS A 121 5.20 -13.28 -2.15
C HIS A 121 5.29 -11.87 -1.54
N ALA A 122 6.37 -11.52 -0.86
CA ALA A 122 6.55 -10.17 -0.33
C ALA A 122 6.76 -9.14 -1.44
N LEU A 123 7.50 -9.50 -2.49
CA LEU A 123 7.70 -8.63 -3.65
C LEU A 123 6.41 -8.40 -4.45
N VAL A 124 5.54 -9.40 -4.58
CA VAL A 124 4.21 -9.22 -5.18
C VAL A 124 3.41 -8.19 -4.38
N LEU A 125 3.34 -8.32 -3.05
CA LEU A 125 2.64 -7.34 -2.21
C LEU A 125 3.22 -5.93 -2.38
N LEU A 126 4.54 -5.80 -2.50
CA LEU A 126 5.21 -4.53 -2.78
C LEU A 126 4.85 -3.97 -4.16
N ALA A 127 4.63 -4.81 -5.17
CA ALA A 127 4.17 -4.39 -6.50
C ALA A 127 2.76 -3.80 -6.45
N TYR A 128 1.87 -4.34 -5.62
CA TYR A 128 0.52 -3.77 -5.44
C TYR A 128 0.58 -2.41 -4.71
N LEU A 129 1.45 -2.26 -3.70
CA LEU A 129 1.72 -0.95 -3.10
C LEU A 129 2.27 0.03 -4.15
N ASN A 130 3.09 -0.45 -5.08
CA ASN A 130 3.72 0.40 -6.07
C ASN A 130 2.71 1.14 -6.97
N VAL A 131 1.51 0.58 -7.21
CA VAL A 131 0.42 1.28 -7.93
C VAL A 131 -0.03 2.53 -7.17
N PHE A 132 -0.04 2.50 -5.84
CA PHE A 132 -0.36 3.67 -5.00
C PHE A 132 0.80 4.68 -5.02
N ILE A 133 2.04 4.20 -5.11
CA ILE A 133 3.21 5.05 -5.30
C ILE A 133 3.17 5.71 -6.69
N ALA A 134 2.69 5.02 -7.73
CA ALA A 134 2.54 5.57 -9.09
C ALA A 134 1.57 6.76 -9.13
N VAL A 135 0.56 6.75 -8.26
CA VAL A 135 -0.32 7.91 -8.05
C VAL A 135 0.47 9.11 -7.52
N LEU A 136 1.32 8.89 -6.51
CA LEU A 136 2.15 9.95 -5.92
C LEU A 136 3.26 10.44 -6.86
N ASP A 137 3.85 9.55 -7.65
CA ASP A 137 4.94 9.81 -8.61
C ASP A 137 4.54 10.94 -9.59
N LYS A 138 3.27 10.95 -10.00
CA LYS A 138 2.71 11.94 -10.95
C LYS A 138 2.55 13.33 -10.34
N ASP A 139 2.15 13.40 -9.06
CA ASP A 139 1.73 14.65 -8.42
C ASP A 139 2.84 15.27 -7.54
N TYR A 140 3.82 14.48 -7.08
CA TYR A 140 4.86 14.92 -6.15
C TYR A 140 6.27 14.77 -6.72
N TRP A 141 6.99 15.89 -6.82
CA TRP A 141 8.33 15.93 -7.41
C TRP A 141 9.33 14.97 -6.75
N PHE A 142 9.20 14.71 -5.45
CA PHE A 142 10.11 13.85 -4.68
C PHE A 142 9.78 12.37 -4.80
N PHE A 143 8.60 12.00 -5.33
CA PHE A 143 8.27 10.62 -5.71
C PHE A 143 8.57 10.34 -7.18
N ARG A 144 9.00 11.35 -7.95
CA ARG A 144 9.19 11.22 -9.39
C ARG A 144 10.16 10.09 -9.74
N GLY A 145 9.70 9.13 -10.53
CA GLY A 145 10.46 7.98 -11.01
C GLY A 145 10.64 6.85 -9.99
N TRP A 146 10.13 6.98 -8.76
CA TRP A 146 10.22 5.91 -7.77
C TRP A 146 9.43 4.70 -8.21
N SER A 147 8.26 4.92 -8.78
CA SER A 147 7.33 3.84 -9.07
C SER A 147 7.84 2.94 -10.20
N SER A 148 8.42 3.55 -11.24
CA SER A 148 9.02 2.81 -12.35
C SER A 148 10.28 2.07 -11.94
N GLN A 149 11.14 2.68 -11.11
CA GLN A 149 12.35 2.03 -10.59
C GLN A 149 12.01 0.85 -9.68
N LEU A 150 11.02 1.00 -8.80
CA LEU A 150 10.59 -0.06 -7.90
C LEU A 150 9.99 -1.24 -8.68
N LEU A 151 9.12 -0.99 -9.65
CA LEU A 151 8.56 -2.06 -10.48
C LEU A 151 9.65 -2.76 -11.31
N ALA A 152 10.62 -2.01 -11.86
CA ALA A 152 11.74 -2.59 -12.59
C ALA A 152 12.59 -3.51 -11.70
N TYR A 153 12.87 -3.08 -10.46
CA TYR A 153 13.54 -3.90 -9.45
C TYR A 153 12.75 -5.18 -9.18
N ILE A 154 11.45 -5.07 -8.88
CA ILE A 154 10.59 -6.24 -8.61
C ILE A 154 10.61 -7.20 -9.80
N ASN A 155 10.36 -6.70 -11.02
CA ASN A 155 10.35 -7.54 -12.22
C ASN A 155 11.68 -8.25 -12.49
N SER A 156 12.81 -7.66 -12.08
CA SER A 156 14.12 -8.30 -12.22
C SER A 156 14.25 -9.61 -11.44
N HIS A 157 13.52 -9.75 -10.32
CA HIS A 157 13.50 -10.96 -9.50
C HIS A 157 12.57 -12.05 -10.05
N PHE A 158 11.73 -11.74 -11.04
CA PHE A 158 10.77 -12.69 -11.64
C PHE A 158 11.06 -13.04 -13.10
N LYS A 159 12.17 -12.57 -13.69
CA LYS A 159 12.47 -12.74 -15.12
C LYS A 159 12.41 -14.19 -15.61
N GLU A 160 12.80 -15.14 -14.76
CA GLU A 160 12.88 -16.57 -15.08
C GLU A 160 11.76 -17.39 -14.41
N ASP A 161 10.97 -16.77 -13.53
CA ASP A 161 9.94 -17.43 -12.75
C ASP A 161 8.53 -16.95 -13.16
N HIS A 162 7.95 -17.67 -14.11
CA HIS A 162 6.63 -17.38 -14.66
C HIS A 162 5.46 -17.68 -13.70
N ARG A 163 5.71 -18.32 -12.55
CA ARG A 163 4.63 -18.67 -11.60
C ARG A 163 3.91 -17.44 -11.04
N PHE A 164 4.58 -16.30 -11.05
CA PHE A 164 4.05 -15.04 -10.53
C PHE A 164 3.57 -14.06 -11.62
N ASP A 165 3.55 -14.48 -12.89
CA ASP A 165 3.13 -13.59 -13.98
C ASP A 165 1.66 -13.17 -13.85
N GLU A 166 0.77 -14.10 -13.50
CA GLU A 166 -0.64 -13.80 -13.21
C GLU A 166 -0.76 -12.78 -12.07
N TRP A 167 0.01 -12.96 -11.01
CA TRP A 167 -0.04 -12.11 -9.81
C TRP A 167 0.42 -10.68 -10.10
N LEU A 168 1.42 -10.53 -10.97
CA LEU A 168 2.04 -9.27 -11.34
C LEU A 168 1.36 -8.58 -12.53
N THR A 169 0.38 -9.21 -13.16
CA THR A 169 -0.32 -8.65 -14.34
C THR A 169 -0.96 -7.31 -14.01
N TRP A 170 -1.71 -7.23 -12.90
CA TRP A 170 -2.38 -5.99 -12.50
C TRP A 170 -1.40 -4.84 -12.18
N PRO A 171 -0.38 -5.00 -11.30
CA PRO A 171 0.53 -3.89 -11.01
C PRO A 171 1.35 -3.46 -12.23
N ARG A 172 1.72 -4.38 -13.13
CA ARG A 172 2.43 -4.04 -14.39
C ARG A 172 1.59 -3.17 -15.33
N GLY A 173 0.27 -3.34 -15.34
CA GLY A 173 -0.64 -2.54 -16.17
C GLY A 173 -1.02 -1.18 -15.59
N ASN A 174 -0.72 -0.92 -14.32
CA ASN A 174 -1.23 0.23 -13.56
C ASN A 174 -0.14 1.10 -12.91
N THR A 175 1.13 0.86 -13.25
CA THR A 175 2.28 1.66 -12.80
C THR A 175 2.71 2.66 -13.86
#